data_AF-X7ECC2-F1
#
_entry.id   AF-X7ECC2-F1
#
_cell.length_a   1.000
_cell.length_b   1.000
_cell.length_c   1.000
_cell.angle_alpha   90.00
_cell.angle_beta   90.00
_cell.angle_gamma   90.00
#
_symmetry.space_group_name_H-M   'P 1'
#
loop_
_entity.id
_entity.type
_entity.pdbx_description
1 polymer ?
#
loop_
_entity_poly.entity_id
_entity_poly.type
_entity_poly.pdbx_seq_one_letter_code
_entity_poly.pdbx_strand_id
1 'polypeptide(L)'
;MPAPKTSLTLPDDWQVLLTALEGTDHKVDRLLPLLQLLNDPENPVLNLGQTLADVLWGMSKDLKESSQLRLEMKDLVEKTAAANAKLLEEIEKISKDLQEEREQNKLLRSRVQKVHGLMVSPAG
;
A
#
# COMPACT_ATOMS: atom_id res chain seq x y z
N MET A 1 -27.94 5.21 3.37
CA MET A 1 -26.76 5.45 4.24
C MET A 1 -25.52 5.18 3.40
N PRO A 2 -24.56 6.12 3.25
CA PRO A 2 -23.35 5.85 2.49
C PRO A 2 -22.33 5.11 3.37
N ALA A 3 -21.67 4.10 2.79
CA ALA A 3 -20.67 3.29 3.48
C ALA A 3 -19.46 4.14 3.93
N PRO A 4 -18.89 3.88 5.11
CA PRO A 4 -17.70 4.61 5.58
C PRO A 4 -16.52 4.28 4.65
N LYS A 5 -15.88 5.34 4.14
CA LYS A 5 -14.61 5.25 3.41
C LYS A 5 -13.58 4.62 4.36
N THR A 6 -13.24 3.36 4.15
CA THR A 6 -12.07 2.74 4.76
C THR A 6 -10.85 3.50 4.25
N SER A 7 -10.37 4.44 5.06
CA SER A 7 -9.09 5.08 4.86
C SER A 7 -8.04 3.97 4.88
N LEU A 8 -7.29 3.81 3.79
CA LEU A 8 -6.08 3.00 3.75
C LEU A 8 -5.01 3.74 4.55
N THR A 9 -5.15 3.73 5.87
CA THR A 9 -4.10 4.16 6.79
C THR A 9 -2.99 3.13 6.71
N LEU A 10 -1.80 3.55 6.28
CA LEU A 10 -0.61 2.71 6.38
C LEU A 10 -0.44 2.27 7.85
N PRO A 11 -0.07 1.01 8.12
CA PRO A 11 0.23 0.56 9.47
C PRO A 11 1.34 1.43 10.06
N ASP A 12 1.18 1.82 11.32
CA ASP A 12 2.23 2.54 12.04
C ASP A 12 3.51 1.68 12.10
N ASP A 13 4.68 2.32 12.15
CA ASP A 13 6.00 1.65 12.15
C ASP A 13 6.13 0.54 13.20
N TRP A 14 5.47 0.71 14.36
CA TRP A 14 5.44 -0.29 15.43
C TRP A 14 4.62 -1.54 15.07
N GLN A 15 3.56 -1.40 14.27
CA GLN A 15 2.78 -2.54 13.76
C GLN A 15 3.58 -3.33 12.74
N VAL A 16 4.31 -2.65 11.85
CA VAL A 16 5.21 -3.30 10.88
C VAL A 16 6.31 -4.09 11.61
N LEU A 17 6.87 -3.52 12.67
CA LEU A 17 7.86 -4.19 13.53
C LEU A 17 7.26 -5.40 14.27
N LEU A 18 6.06 -5.27 14.83
CA LEU A 18 5.36 -6.37 15.51
C LEU A 18 5.03 -7.51 14.55
N THR A 19 4.53 -7.23 13.35
CA THR A 19 4.27 -8.26 12.33
C THR A 19 5.56 -8.92 11.84
N ALA A 20 6.67 -8.18 11.76
CA ALA A 20 7.98 -8.73 11.45
C ALA A 20 8.52 -9.64 12.57
N LEU A 21 8.27 -9.27 13.83
CA LEU A 21 8.58 -10.05 15.03
C LEU A 21 7.74 -11.33 15.13
N GLU A 22 6.43 -11.25 14.90
CA GLU A 22 5.54 -12.43 14.83
C GLU A 22 5.98 -13.41 13.71
N GLY A 23 6.49 -12.90 12.59
CA GLY A 23 7.06 -13.73 11.53
C GLY A 23 8.41 -14.39 11.87
N THR A 24 9.07 -13.96 12.95
CA THR A 24 10.34 -14.52 13.43
C THR A 24 10.19 -15.45 14.63
N ASP A 25 9.06 -15.43 15.36
CA ASP A 25 8.82 -16.33 16.50
C ASP A 25 8.92 -17.81 16.11
N HIS A 26 8.36 -18.23 14.97
CA HIS A 26 8.50 -19.61 14.49
C HIS A 26 9.94 -20.00 14.08
N LYS A 27 10.80 -19.02 13.81
CA LYS A 27 12.22 -19.25 13.49
C LYS A 27 13.05 -19.45 14.75
N VAL A 28 12.67 -18.80 15.86
CA VAL A 28 13.23 -19.04 17.20
C VAL A 28 12.85 -20.43 17.69
N ASP A 29 11.62 -20.87 17.44
CA ASP A 29 11.17 -22.25 17.73
C ASP A 29 11.99 -23.32 17.02
N ARG A 30 12.47 -23.04 15.79
CA ARG A 30 13.34 -23.96 15.02
C ARG A 30 14.79 -24.01 15.54
N LEU A 31 15.23 -22.99 16.27
CA LEU A 31 16.59 -22.92 16.86
C LEU A 31 16.66 -23.53 18.26
N LEU A 32 15.54 -23.59 18.98
CA LEU A 32 15.43 -24.16 20.33
C LEU A 32 15.90 -25.62 20.43
N PRO A 33 15.48 -26.54 19.55
CA PRO A 33 15.94 -27.94 19.58
C PRO A 33 17.45 -28.08 19.32
N LEU A 34 18.02 -27.20 18.49
CA LEU A 34 19.45 -27.17 18.19
C LEU A 34 20.29 -26.72 19.39
N LEU A 35 19.78 -25.74 20.16
CA LEU A 35 20.40 -25.30 21.41
C LEU A 35 20.33 -26.38 22.50
N GLN A 36 19.24 -27.16 22.56
CA GLN A 36 19.12 -28.30 23.48
C GLN A 36 20.11 -29.42 23.14
N LEU A 37 20.29 -29.69 21.85
CA LEU A 37 21.25 -30.67 21.32
C LEU A 37 22.74 -30.24 21.50
N LEU A 38 23.03 -28.93 21.52
CA LEU A 38 24.35 -28.37 21.85
C LEU A 38 24.71 -28.47 23.34
N ASN A 39 23.72 -28.59 24.22
CA ASN A 39 23.89 -28.66 25.67
C ASN A 39 24.02 -30.09 26.21
N ASP A 40 23.99 -31.10 25.34
CA ASP A 40 24.00 -32.51 25.73
C ASP A 40 25.41 -33.13 25.56
N PRO A 41 26.15 -33.37 26.66
CA PRO A 41 27.58 -33.71 26.61
C PRO A 41 27.89 -35.13 26.09
N GLU A 42 26.89 -36.00 25.91
CA GLU A 42 27.07 -37.36 25.37
C GLU A 42 26.70 -37.52 23.89
N ASN A 43 26.26 -36.45 23.22
CA ASN A 43 25.74 -36.57 21.86
C ASN A 43 26.87 -36.61 20.81
N PRO A 44 26.94 -37.64 19.94
CA PRO A 44 27.95 -37.71 18.90
C PRO A 44 27.79 -36.54 17.92
N VAL A 45 28.78 -35.65 17.93
CA VAL A 45 28.90 -34.36 17.22
C VAL A 45 28.50 -34.39 15.73
N LEU A 46 28.47 -35.57 15.11
CA LEU A 46 28.11 -35.79 13.70
C LEU A 46 26.66 -35.44 13.34
N ASN A 47 25.68 -35.70 14.21
CA ASN A 47 24.27 -35.40 13.91
C ASN A 47 23.90 -33.93 14.19
N LEU A 48 24.66 -33.29 15.09
CA LEU A 48 24.44 -31.90 15.49
C LEU A 48 24.82 -30.92 14.38
N GLY A 49 26.00 -31.11 13.79
CA GLY A 49 26.50 -30.25 12.71
C GLY A 49 25.62 -30.32 11.46
N GLN A 50 25.11 -31.51 11.14
CA GLN A 50 24.21 -31.71 10.01
C GLN A 50 22.86 -31.03 10.23
N THR A 51 22.24 -31.24 11.40
CA THR A 51 20.95 -30.61 11.74
C THR A 51 21.06 -29.08 11.78
N LEU A 52 22.17 -28.54 12.31
CA LEU A 52 22.42 -27.10 12.32
C LEU A 52 22.61 -26.54 10.90
N ALA A 53 23.34 -27.26 10.04
CA ALA A 53 23.52 -26.87 8.65
C ALA A 53 22.19 -26.88 7.88
N ASP A 54 21.33 -27.88 8.12
CA ASP A 54 20.02 -27.99 7.46
C ASP A 54 19.07 -26.86 7.89
N VAL A 55 19.05 -26.50 9.18
CA VAL A 55 18.25 -25.37 9.66
C VAL A 55 18.78 -24.05 9.13
N LEU A 56 20.09 -23.82 9.14
CA LEU A 56 20.69 -22.60 8.58
C LEU A 56 20.45 -22.49 7.07
N TRP A 57 20.46 -23.62 6.35
CA TRP A 57 20.16 -23.66 4.93
C TRP A 57 18.67 -23.35 4.67
N GLY A 58 17.77 -23.91 5.46
CA GLY A 58 16.34 -23.58 5.43
C GLY A 58 16.08 -22.10 5.73
N MET A 59 16.69 -21.55 6.77
CA MET A 59 16.58 -20.13 7.10
C MET A 59 17.13 -19.23 5.99
N SER A 60 18.25 -19.62 5.37
CA SER A 60 18.85 -18.91 4.23
C SER A 60 17.92 -18.90 3.01
N LYS A 61 17.26 -20.02 2.72
CA LYS A 61 16.26 -20.14 1.66
C LYS A 61 15.05 -19.24 1.94
N ASP A 62 14.49 -19.31 3.15
CA ASP A 62 13.37 -18.47 3.57
C ASP A 62 13.72 -16.97 3.50
N LEU A 63 14.98 -16.61 3.81
CA LEU A 63 15.47 -15.23 3.72
C LEU A 63 15.54 -14.74 2.27
N LYS A 64 16.01 -15.59 1.36
CA LYS A 64 16.05 -15.28 -0.08
C LYS A 64 14.65 -15.09 -0.64
N GLU A 65 13.72 -16.00 -0.34
CA GLU A 65 12.32 -15.90 -0.77
C GLU A 65 11.65 -14.64 -0.20
N SER A 66 11.86 -14.34 1.08
CA SER A 66 11.37 -13.10 1.71
C SER A 66 11.99 -11.84 1.08
N SER A 67 13.26 -11.88 0.69
CA SER A 67 13.90 -10.75 0.00
C SER A 67 13.32 -10.55 -1.40
N GLN A 68 13.05 -11.64 -2.12
CA GLN A 68 12.43 -11.61 -3.44
C GLN A 68 11.02 -10.99 -3.36
N LEU A 69 10.21 -11.47 -2.40
CA LEU A 69 8.85 -10.97 -2.19
C LEU A 69 8.85 -9.48 -1.81
N ARG A 70 9.82 -9.04 -0.99
CA ARG A 70 9.97 -7.61 -0.65
C ARG A 70 10.32 -6.74 -1.86
N LEU A 71 11.16 -7.23 -2.76
CA LEU A 71 11.47 -6.52 -4.01
C LEU A 71 10.24 -6.42 -4.91
N GLU A 72 9.47 -7.50 -5.04
CA GLU A 72 8.22 -7.52 -5.81
C GLU A 72 7.16 -6.58 -5.21
N MET A 73 6.98 -6.60 -3.89
CA MET A 73 6.09 -5.65 -3.21
C MET A 73 6.53 -4.21 -3.40
N LYS A 74 7.83 -3.93 -3.34
CA LYS A 74 8.36 -2.59 -3.58
C LYS A 74 8.04 -2.09 -4.99
N ASP A 75 8.26 -2.91 -6.00
CA ASP A 75 7.91 -2.59 -7.40
C ASP A 75 6.39 -2.36 -7.57
N LEU A 76 5.55 -3.17 -6.92
CA LEU A 76 4.09 -2.99 -6.94
C LEU A 76 3.66 -1.68 -6.26
N VAL A 77 4.26 -1.32 -5.13
CA VAL A 77 4.00 -0.06 -4.42
C VAL A 77 4.42 1.14 -5.28
N GLU A 78 5.58 1.07 -5.94
CA GLU A 78 6.04 2.15 -6.82
C GLU A 78 5.11 2.33 -8.04
N LYS A 79 4.68 1.22 -8.66
CA LYS A 79 3.73 1.25 -9.78
C LYS A 79 2.37 1.82 -9.38
N THR A 80 1.85 1.41 -8.23
CA THR A 80 0.55 1.90 -7.73
C THR A 80 0.63 3.36 -7.30
N ALA A 81 1.73 3.79 -6.69
CA ALA A 81 1.97 5.19 -6.36
C ALA A 81 2.01 6.08 -7.62
N ALA A 82 2.71 5.63 -8.68
CA ALA A 82 2.75 6.34 -9.96
C ALA A 82 1.36 6.42 -10.63
N ALA A 83 0.59 5.33 -10.61
CA ALA A 83 -0.78 5.32 -11.13
C ALA A 83 -1.70 6.27 -10.35
N ASN A 84 -1.60 6.29 -9.02
CA ASN A 84 -2.38 7.20 -8.18
C ASN A 84 -2.02 8.66 -8.44
N ALA A 85 -0.73 8.98 -8.60
CA ALA A 85 -0.30 10.34 -8.94
C ALA A 85 -0.91 10.80 -10.27
N LYS A 86 -0.91 9.93 -11.29
CA LYS A 86 -1.53 10.23 -12.58
C LYS A 86 -3.04 10.43 -12.49
N LEU A 87 -3.74 9.58 -11.73
CA LEU A 87 -5.18 9.71 -11.52
C LEU A 87 -5.54 11.01 -10.78
N LEU A 88 -4.72 11.42 -9.80
CA LEU A 88 -4.92 12.69 -9.10
C LEU A 88 -4.78 13.89 -10.05
N GLU A 89 -3.79 13.86 -10.94
CA GLU A 89 -3.60 14.89 -11.97
C GLU A 89 -4.81 14.95 -12.93
N GLU A 90 -5.30 13.80 -13.38
CA GLU A 90 -6.50 13.73 -14.23
C GLU A 90 -7.76 14.27 -13.52
N ILE A 91 -7.95 13.93 -12.25
CA ILE A 91 -9.05 14.45 -11.44
C ILE A 91 -8.95 15.97 -11.28
N GLU A 92 -7.76 16.49 -11.00
CA GLU A 92 -7.55 17.93 -10.85
C GLU A 92 -7.88 18.67 -12.16
N LYS A 93 -7.41 18.13 -13.30
CA LYS A 93 -7.75 18.68 -14.62
C LYS A 93 -9.26 18.68 -14.87
N ILE A 94 -9.94 17.55 -14.67
CA ILE A 94 -11.40 17.45 -14.86
C ILE A 94 -12.14 18.42 -13.94
N SER A 95 -11.67 18.58 -12.70
CA SER A 95 -12.29 19.50 -11.74
C SER A 95 -12.21 20.96 -12.19
N LYS A 96 -11.06 21.35 -12.77
CA LYS A 96 -10.85 22.68 -13.34
C LYS A 96 -11.72 22.90 -14.56
N ASP A 97 -11.75 21.94 -15.50
CA ASP A 97 -12.57 22.01 -16.71
C ASP A 97 -14.06 22.15 -16.35
N LEU A 98 -14.54 21.38 -15.36
CA LEU A 98 -15.92 21.46 -14.86
C LEU A 98 -16.24 22.82 -14.24
N GLN A 99 -15.29 23.44 -13.53
CA GLN A 99 -15.48 24.75 -12.94
C GLN A 99 -15.58 25.83 -14.02
N GLU A 100 -14.73 25.77 -15.05
CA GLU A 100 -14.77 26.68 -16.19
C GLU A 100 -16.10 26.56 -16.96
N GLU A 101 -16.55 25.34 -17.25
CA GLU A 101 -17.84 25.07 -17.87
C GLU A 101 -19.01 25.62 -17.05
N ARG A 102 -18.97 25.48 -15.71
CA ARG A 102 -20.00 26.04 -14.83
C ARG A 102 -20.05 27.56 -14.89
N GLU A 103 -18.91 28.23 -14.93
CA GLU A 103 -18.86 29.70 -15.06
C GLU A 103 -19.34 30.17 -16.44
N GLN A 104 -18.94 29.47 -17.51
CA GLN A 104 -19.46 29.75 -18.86
C GLN A 104 -20.97 29.56 -18.93
N ASN A 105 -21.51 28.50 -18.32
CA ASN A 105 -22.95 28.24 -18.30
C ASN A 105 -23.71 29.33 -17.54
N LYS A 106 -23.20 29.79 -16.39
CA LYS A 106 -23.76 30.92 -15.63
C LYS A 106 -23.79 32.20 -16.48
N LEU A 107 -22.70 32.50 -17.17
CA LEU A 107 -22.62 33.65 -18.08
C LEU A 107 -23.65 33.55 -19.20
N LEU A 108 -23.76 32.37 -19.83
CA LEU A 108 -24.73 32.13 -20.89
C LEU A 108 -26.17 32.34 -20.40
N ARG A 109 -26.52 31.78 -19.23
CA ARG A 109 -27.84 31.96 -18.60
C ARG A 109 -28.15 33.44 -18.33
N SER A 110 -27.17 34.20 -17.82
CA SER A 110 -27.33 35.64 -17.63
C SER A 110 -27.57 36.39 -18.93
N ARG A 111 -26.85 36.04 -20.01
CA ARG A 111 -27.06 36.61 -21.35
C ARG A 111 -28.45 36.28 -21.90
N VAL A 112 -28.90 35.03 -21.77
CA VAL A 112 -30.24 34.60 -22.19
C VAL A 112 -31.32 35.36 -21.44
N GLN A 113 -31.18 35.53 -20.12
CA GLN A 113 -32.11 36.32 -19.32
C GLN A 113 -32.18 37.80 -19.74
N LYS A 114 -31.02 38.42 -20.03
CA LYS A 114 -30.98 39.81 -20.53
C LYS A 114 -31.70 39.94 -21.86
N VAL A 115 -31.44 39.04 -22.82
CA VAL A 115 -32.10 39.04 -24.12
C VAL A 115 -33.61 38.82 -23.98
N HIS A 116 -34.02 37.85 -23.16
CA HIS A 116 -35.43 37.61 -22.89
C HIS A 116 -36.11 38.83 -22.26
N GLY A 117 -35.45 39.51 -21.31
CA GLY A 117 -35.95 40.76 -20.73
C GLY A 117 -36.16 41.87 -21.77
N LEU A 118 -35.25 42.00 -22.73
CA LEU A 118 -35.36 42.97 -23.84
C LEU A 118 -36.47 42.61 -24.83
N MET A 119 -36.77 41.32 -25.02
CA MET A 119 -37.84 40.86 -25.92
C MET A 119 -39.23 40.95 -25.29
N VAL A 120 -39.34 40.80 -23.96
CA VAL A 120 -40.62 40.71 -23.24
C VAL A 120 -40.99 42.03 -22.54
N SER A 121 -40.05 42.96 -22.37
CA SER A 121 -40.35 44.34 -21.95
C SER A 121 -39.82 45.33 -23.00
N PRO A 122 -40.64 45.70 -24.00
CA PRO A 122 -40.33 46.88 -24.78
C PRO A 122 -40.49 48.10 -23.87
N ALA A 123 -39.51 48.98 -23.86
CA ALA A 123 -39.69 50.31 -23.30
C ALA A 123 -40.72 51.05 -24.17
N GLY A 124 -41.90 51.33 -23.61
CA GLY A 124 -42.98 52.08 -24.26
C GLY A 124 -44.23 51.25 -24.48
#